data_AF-A0A9E4KS71-F1
#
_entry.id   AF-A0A9E4KS71-F1
#
_cell.length_a   1.000
_cell.length_b   1.000
_cell.length_c   1.000
_cell.angle_alpha   90.00
_cell.angle_beta   90.00
_cell.angle_gamma   90.00
#
_symmetry.space_group_name_H-M   'P 1'
#
loop_
_entity.id
_entity.type
_entity.pdbx_description
1 polymer ?
#
loop_
_entity_poly.entity_id
_entity_poly.type
_entity_poly.pdbx_seq_one_letter_code
_entity_poly.pdbx_strand_id
1 'polypeptide(L)'
;MPEEIGLFEAIDSQRAIRLYRADPVPQELIERVIEAGIRAPSSGNRQKWGFVIVRDTDLKLRIAAYYRSKITPGISTAGGSADVGRDQVLGRPSARGAGAYPGLHRG
;
A
#
# COMPACT_ATOMS: atom_id res chain seq x y z
N MET A 1 -18.81 -3.91 14.47
CA MET A 1 -17.39 -3.51 14.53
C MET A 1 -16.62 -4.56 13.75
N PRO A 2 -15.85 -4.19 12.72
CA PRO A 2 -14.99 -5.17 12.07
C PRO A 2 -14.06 -5.80 13.12
N GLU A 3 -13.77 -7.08 12.93
CA GLU A 3 -12.90 -7.88 13.79
C GLU A 3 -11.50 -7.24 13.90
N GLU A 4 -10.87 -7.25 15.09
CA GLU A 4 -9.52 -6.70 15.26
C GLU A 4 -8.48 -7.62 14.63
N ILE A 5 -7.65 -7.06 13.74
CA ILE A 5 -6.51 -7.77 13.13
C ILE A 5 -5.35 -7.85 14.12
N GLY A 6 -4.68 -9.01 14.20
CA GLY A 6 -3.50 -9.17 15.05
C GLY A 6 -2.31 -8.33 14.58
N LEU A 7 -1.41 -7.93 15.48
CA LEU A 7 -0.23 -7.09 15.14
C LEU A 7 0.62 -7.69 14.00
N PHE A 8 1.04 -8.94 14.13
CA PHE A 8 1.87 -9.59 13.12
C PHE A 8 1.09 -9.86 11.83
N GLU A 9 -0.20 -10.17 11.92
CA GLU A 9 -1.07 -10.34 10.75
C GLU A 9 -1.20 -9.04 9.95
N ALA A 10 -1.37 -7.90 10.62
CA ALA A 10 -1.41 -6.59 9.97
C ALA A 10 -0.10 -6.25 9.25
N ILE A 11 1.05 -6.61 9.84
CA ILE A 11 2.37 -6.41 9.23
C ILE A 11 2.55 -7.35 8.03
N ASP A 12 2.28 -8.64 8.20
CA ASP A 12 2.52 -9.68 7.19
C ASP A 12 1.55 -9.61 6.01
N SER A 13 0.40 -8.97 6.18
CA SER A 13 -0.61 -8.76 5.12
C SER A 13 -0.38 -7.50 4.28
N GLN A 14 0.55 -6.60 4.65
CA GLN A 14 0.81 -5.36 3.92
C GLN A 14 1.30 -5.64 2.48
N ARG A 15 0.68 -5.00 1.48
CA ARG A 15 1.05 -5.13 0.06
C ARG A 15 1.11 -3.77 -0.63
N ALA A 16 1.95 -3.65 -1.65
CA ALA A 16 1.95 -2.52 -2.57
C ALA A 16 0.75 -2.59 -3.53
N ILE A 17 -0.38 -1.98 -3.15
CA ILE A 17 -1.62 -1.93 -3.93
C ILE A 17 -1.53 -0.85 -5.02
N ARG A 18 -1.95 -1.18 -6.24
CA ARG A 18 -1.92 -0.29 -7.43
C ARG A 18 -3.30 0.11 -7.95
N LEU A 19 -4.36 -0.56 -7.48
CA LEU A 19 -5.74 -0.31 -7.86
C LEU A 19 -6.56 -0.05 -6.59
N TYR A 20 -7.28 1.07 -6.57
CA TYR A 20 -8.08 1.50 -5.44
C TYR A 20 -9.51 1.76 -5.91
N ARG A 21 -10.48 1.59 -4.99
CA ARG A 21 -11.85 2.04 -5.22
C ARG A 21 -11.89 3.57 -5.31
N ALA A 22 -12.93 4.10 -5.96
CA ALA A 22 -13.16 5.54 -6.08
C ALA A 22 -13.66 6.18 -4.79
N ASP A 23 -14.14 5.38 -3.84
CA ASP A 23 -14.67 5.84 -2.57
C ASP A 23 -13.61 6.62 -1.76
N PRO A 24 -13.93 7.81 -1.26
CA PRO A 24 -13.00 8.57 -0.44
C PRO A 24 -12.78 7.87 0.90
N VAL A 25 -11.54 7.92 1.40
CA VAL A 25 -11.22 7.46 2.74
C VAL A 25 -11.73 8.49 3.78
N PRO A 26 -12.45 8.07 4.84
CA PRO A 26 -12.84 8.93 5.94
C PRO A 26 -11.65 9.70 6.53
N GLN A 27 -11.87 10.95 6.94
CA GLN A 27 -10.80 11.82 7.46
C GLN A 27 -10.20 11.24 8.75
N GLU A 28 -11.03 10.68 9.62
CA GLU A 28 -10.67 10.13 10.91
C GLU A 28 -9.73 8.93 10.78
N LEU A 29 -9.90 8.13 9.72
CA LEU A 29 -9.00 7.02 9.41
C LEU A 29 -7.63 7.51 8.92
N ILE A 30 -7.60 8.58 8.12
CA ILE A 30 -6.35 9.19 7.66
C ILE A 30 -5.57 9.75 8.87
N GLU A 31 -6.25 10.46 9.76
CA GLU A 31 -5.66 11.00 10.98
C GLU A 31 -5.10 9.90 11.88
N ARG A 32 -5.88 8.86 12.13
CA ARG A 32 -5.44 7.71 12.94
C ARG A 32 -4.19 7.02 12.38
N VAL A 33 -4.06 6.92 11.05
CA VAL A 33 -2.87 6.36 10.40
C VAL A 33 -1.67 7.30 10.54
N ILE A 34 -1.86 8.61 10.38
CA ILE A 34 -0.80 9.61 10.58
C ILE A 34 -0.32 9.60 12.03
N GLU A 35 -1.24 9.61 13.00
CA GLU A 35 -0.94 9.52 14.44
C GLU A 35 -0.13 8.28 14.79
N ALA A 36 -0.43 7.13 14.18
CA ALA A 36 0.37 5.92 14.34
C ALA A 36 1.76 6.09 13.71
N GLY A 37 1.84 6.67 12.49
CA GLY A 37 3.08 6.84 11.75
C GLY A 37 4.09 7.80 12.41
N ILE A 38 3.62 8.90 13.03
CA ILE A 38 4.49 9.88 13.70
C ILE A 38 5.14 9.33 14.99
N ARG A 39 4.77 8.12 15.44
CA ARG A 39 5.46 7.46 16.56
C ARG A 39 6.79 6.83 16.16
N ALA A 40 7.14 6.84 14.87
CA ALA A 40 8.43 6.38 14.39
C ALA A 40 9.58 7.19 15.04
N PRO A 41 10.73 6.58 15.36
CA PRO A 41 11.86 7.32 15.92
C PRO A 41 12.43 8.31 14.90
N SER A 42 12.93 9.45 15.37
CA SER A 42 13.63 10.43 14.53
C SER A 42 14.88 10.97 15.22
N SER A 43 15.91 11.33 14.44
CA SER A 43 17.17 11.87 14.96
C SER A 43 16.92 13.11 15.81
N GLY A 44 17.36 13.07 17.08
CA GLY A 44 17.13 14.13 18.06
C GLY A 44 15.65 14.45 18.32
N ASN A 45 14.76 13.50 18.04
CA ASN A 45 13.31 13.67 18.09
C ASN A 45 12.80 14.90 17.30
N ARG A 46 13.44 15.21 16.17
CA ARG A 46 13.08 16.42 15.39
C ARG A 46 11.78 16.29 14.60
N GLN A 47 11.28 15.07 14.40
CA GLN A 47 9.95 14.83 13.81
C GLN A 47 9.71 15.62 12.50
N LYS A 48 10.71 15.66 11.60
CA LYS A 48 10.70 16.49 10.38
C LYS A 48 9.77 15.98 9.26
N TRP A 49 8.79 15.15 9.59
CA TRP A 49 7.80 14.69 8.63
C TRP A 49 6.78 15.79 8.34
N GLY A 50 6.40 15.91 7.07
CA GLY A 50 5.30 16.73 6.61
C GLY A 50 4.38 15.88 5.75
N PHE A 51 3.08 16.00 5.97
CA PHE A 51 2.06 15.26 5.23
C PHE A 51 1.18 16.24 4.46
N VAL A 52 1.00 15.99 3.17
CA VAL A 52 0.09 16.76 2.31
C VAL A 52 -0.99 15.82 1.81
N ILE A 53 -2.22 16.01 2.30
CA ILE A 53 -3.37 15.18 1.92
C ILE A 53 -4.03 15.82 0.69
N VAL A 54 -3.83 15.23 -0.48
CA VAL A 54 -4.48 15.67 -1.72
C VAL A 54 -5.82 14.95 -1.85
N ARG A 55 -6.94 15.69 -1.74
CA ARG A 55 -8.29 15.13 -1.93
C ARG A 55 -8.86 15.41 -3.32
N ASP A 56 -8.60 16.59 -3.85
CA ASP A 56 -9.07 17.05 -5.16
C ASP A 56 -8.66 16.13 -6.31
N THR A 57 -9.64 15.69 -7.09
CA THR A 57 -9.44 14.72 -8.18
C THR A 57 -8.65 15.33 -9.33
N ASP A 58 -8.92 16.58 -9.69
CA ASP A 58 -8.26 17.25 -10.81
C ASP A 58 -6.78 17.51 -10.50
N LEU A 59 -6.46 17.91 -9.29
CA LEU A 59 -5.08 18.04 -8.81
C LEU A 59 -4.37 16.69 -8.81
N LYS A 60 -5.01 15.60 -8.36
CA LYS A 60 -4.43 14.25 -8.47
C LYS A 60 -4.12 13.88 -9.92
N LEU A 61 -5.02 14.18 -10.86
CA LEU A 61 -4.81 13.90 -12.28
C LEU A 61 -3.66 14.72 -12.87
N ARG A 62 -3.53 16.00 -12.48
CA ARG A 62 -2.39 16.84 -12.87
C ARG A 62 -1.07 16.30 -12.34
N ILE A 63 -1.02 15.90 -11.06
CA ILE A 63 0.16 15.27 -10.45
C ILE A 63 0.49 13.96 -11.18
N ALA A 64 -0.51 13.13 -11.49
CA ALA A 64 -0.31 11.87 -12.19
C ALA A 64 0.22 12.08 -13.62
N ALA A 65 -0.29 13.07 -14.35
CA ALA A 65 0.21 13.42 -15.67
C ALA A 65 1.68 13.90 -15.61
N TYR A 66 2.00 14.78 -14.66
CA TYR A 66 3.37 15.23 -14.44
C TYR A 66 4.31 14.06 -14.10
N TYR A 67 3.93 13.21 -13.14
CA TYR A 67 4.69 12.03 -12.75
C TYR A 67 4.96 11.10 -13.94
N ARG A 68 3.93 10.78 -14.75
CA ARG A 68 4.08 9.95 -15.95
C ARG A 68 5.03 10.57 -16.98
N SER A 69 4.97 11.89 -17.18
CA SER A 69 5.88 12.58 -18.11
C SER A 69 7.35 12.53 -17.70
N LYS A 70 7.64 12.34 -16.41
CA LYS A 70 9.01 12.26 -15.88
C LYS A 70 9.51 10.83 -15.79
N ILE A 71 8.63 9.86 -15.62
CA ILE A 71 9.05 8.50 -15.33
C ILE A 71 9.41 7.68 -16.57
N THR A 72 9.32 8.22 -17.82
CA THR A 72 9.80 7.44 -18.98
C THR A 72 10.08 8.16 -20.31
N PRO A 73 11.19 7.81 -21.00
CA PRO A 73 11.09 7.14 -22.32
C PRO A 73 11.76 5.75 -22.27
N GLY A 74 11.00 4.63 -22.32
CA GLY A 74 11.54 3.25 -22.17
C GLY A 74 10.62 2.16 -21.57
N ILE A 75 9.89 2.42 -20.49
CA ILE A 75 8.72 1.66 -20.02
C ILE A 75 7.54 1.97 -20.96
N SER A 76 7.41 1.15 -21.99
CA SER A 76 6.28 1.15 -22.90
C SER A 76 4.97 1.04 -22.10
N THR A 77 4.05 1.96 -22.41
CA THR A 77 2.63 1.86 -22.12
C THR A 77 2.05 0.63 -22.81
N ALA A 78 2.24 -0.55 -22.20
CA ALA A 78 1.47 -1.74 -22.51
C ALA A 78 0.90 -2.23 -21.17
N GLY A 79 -0.35 -1.87 -20.91
CA GLY A 79 -1.04 -2.27 -19.68
C GLY A 79 -2.20 -1.38 -19.26
N GLY A 80 -2.87 -0.72 -20.20
CA GLY A 80 -4.28 -0.40 -19.98
C GLY A 80 -5.06 -1.72 -19.88
N SER A 81 -5.82 -1.87 -18.80
CA SER A 81 -6.91 -2.84 -18.58
C SER A 81 -6.86 -4.15 -19.38
N ALA A 82 -6.46 -5.22 -18.71
CA ALA A 82 -7.08 -6.54 -18.89
C ALA A 82 -7.04 -7.25 -17.54
N ASP A 83 -8.22 -7.51 -17.00
CA ASP A 83 -8.46 -8.42 -15.90
C ASP A 83 -8.05 -9.83 -16.37
N VAL A 84 -6.80 -10.21 -16.13
CA VAL A 84 -6.38 -11.61 -16.19
C VAL A 84 -6.40 -12.10 -14.76
N GLY A 85 -7.37 -12.98 -14.48
CA GLY A 85 -7.53 -13.63 -13.19
C GLY A 85 -6.19 -14.02 -12.58
N ARG A 86 -5.96 -13.58 -11.35
CA ARG A 86 -4.73 -13.83 -10.59
C ARG A 86 -4.46 -15.31 -10.31
N ASP A 87 -5.35 -16.21 -10.73
CA ASP A 87 -5.26 -17.65 -10.49
C ASP A 87 -4.31 -18.39 -11.46
N GLN A 88 -3.71 -17.72 -12.46
CA GLN A 88 -2.82 -18.41 -13.43
C GLN A 88 -1.38 -17.88 -13.50
N VAL A 89 -1.04 -16.74 -12.90
CA VAL A 89 0.29 -16.12 -13.11
C VAL A 89 1.34 -16.57 -12.09
N LEU A 90 0.93 -17.17 -10.98
CA LEU A 90 1.83 -17.86 -10.07
C LEU A 90 1.21 -19.22 -9.83
N GLY A 91 1.86 -20.30 -10.28
CA GLY A 91 1.49 -21.69 -9.95
C GLY A 91 1.63 -22.02 -8.46
N ARG A 92 1.15 -21.14 -7.57
CA ARG A 92 0.99 -21.40 -6.16
C ARG A 92 -0.34 -22.11 -5.96
N PRO A 93 -0.35 -23.35 -5.46
CA PRO A 93 -1.57 -23.96 -4.98
C PRO A 93 -2.21 -23.04 -3.95
N SER A 94 -3.53 -22.88 -4.02
CA SER A 94 -4.30 -22.17 -3.00
C SER A 94 -3.99 -22.80 -1.64
N ALA A 95 -3.32 -22.06 -0.74
CA ALA A 95 -3.13 -22.51 0.63
C ALA A 95 -4.43 -22.33 1.41
N ARG A 96 -5.43 -23.18 1.10
CA ARG A 96 -6.34 -23.67 2.13
C ARG A 96 -5.61 -24.83 2.80
N GLY A 97 -5.09 -24.60 3.99
CA GLY A 97 -4.46 -25.64 4.81
C GLY A 97 -3.24 -25.13 5.56
N ALA A 98 -3.24 -25.39 6.85
CA ALA A 98 -2.16 -25.14 7.80
C ALA A 98 -0.76 -25.47 7.25
N GLY A 99 0.24 -24.64 7.57
CA GLY A 99 1.63 -24.95 7.23
C GLY A 99 2.61 -23.82 7.58
N ALA A 100 3.35 -24.04 8.67
CA ALA A 100 4.51 -23.32 9.18
C ALA A 100 5.32 -22.44 8.21
N TYR A 101 5.77 -21.27 8.70
CA TYR A 101 6.97 -20.59 8.19
C TYR A 101 8.22 -21.35 8.68
N PRO A 102 9.00 -22.03 7.82
CA PRO A 102 10.26 -22.62 8.22
C PRO A 102 11.37 -21.58 8.07
N GLY A 103 12.14 -21.30 9.14
CA GLY A 103 13.49 -20.75 8.96
C GLY A 103 13.96 -19.57 9.82
N LEU A 104 13.28 -19.18 10.91
CA LEU A 104 13.93 -18.32 11.91
C LEU A 104 14.49 -19.17 13.06
N HIS A 105 15.74 -19.59 12.89
CA HIS A 105 16.54 -20.15 13.96
C HIS A 105 16.68 -19.11 15.08
N ARG A 106 16.26 -19.50 16.29
CA ARG A 106 16.66 -18.83 17.54
C ARG A 106 18.17 -18.94 17.71
N GLY A 107 18.81 -17.82 18.01
CA GLY A 107 20.07 -17.72 18.75
C GLY A 107 19.84 -16.79 19.93
#